data_AF-A0A534RXD0-F1
#
_entry.id   AF-A0A534RXD0-F1
#
_cell.length_a   1.000
_cell.length_b   1.000
_cell.length_c   1.000
_cell.angle_alpha   90.00
_cell.angle_beta   90.00
_cell.angle_gamma   90.00
#
_symmetry.space_group_name_H-M   'P 1'
#
loop_
_entity.id
_entity.type
_entity.pdbx_description
1 polymer ?
#
loop_
_entity_poly.entity_id
_entity_poly.type
_entity_poly.pdbx_seq_one_letter_code
_entity_poly.pdbx_strand_id
1 'polypeptide(L)' 'AAAEQIETATSDLRWYDWERYSARQDVRMKLGGFVGRVTYRGDLQPFLPLLRLGEVVHVGKGTSFGLGKYVLEAAAPAED' A
#
# COMPACT_ATOMS: atom_id res chain seq x y z
N ALA A 1 -16.62 11.64 -5.09
CA ALA A 1 -15.91 12.11 -3.87
C ALA A 1 -14.52 12.64 -4.21
N ALA A 2 -13.85 13.41 -3.34
CA ALA A 2 -12.54 14.02 -3.63
C ALA A 2 -11.46 13.02 -4.11
N ALA A 3 -11.52 11.77 -3.65
CA ALA A 3 -10.59 10.71 -4.06
C ALA A 3 -10.77 10.26 -5.54
N GLU A 4 -11.95 10.45 -6.13
CA GLU A 4 -12.21 10.09 -7.54
C GLU A 4 -11.52 11.04 -8.53
N GLN A 5 -11.05 12.20 -8.06
CA GLN A 5 -10.28 13.16 -8.86
C GLN A 5 -8.78 12.87 -8.84
N ILE A 6 -8.35 11.81 -8.14
CA ILE A 6 -6.96 11.39 -8.05
C ILE A 6 -6.67 10.36 -9.13
N GLU A 7 -5.66 10.65 -9.94
CA GLU A 7 -5.24 9.79 -11.04
C GLU A 7 -4.07 8.91 -10.60
N THR A 8 -4.01 7.70 -11.17
CA THR A 8 -2.83 6.84 -11.06
C THR A 8 -1.90 7.18 -12.22
N ALA A 9 -0.73 7.78 -11.93
CA ALA A 9 0.25 8.17 -12.94
C ALA A 9 1.08 6.96 -13.41
N THR A 10 1.56 6.16 -12.47
CA THR A 10 2.31 4.92 -12.74
C THR A 10 1.96 3.85 -11.70
N SER A 11 2.06 2.59 -12.09
CA SER A 11 1.82 1.45 -11.20
C SER A 11 2.72 0.28 -11.59
N ASP A 12 3.71 0.02 -10.74
CA ASP A 12 4.60 -1.14 -10.80
C ASP A 12 4.23 -2.17 -9.73
N LEU A 13 2.94 -2.21 -9.38
CA LEU A 13 2.41 -3.15 -8.40
C LEU A 13 2.33 -4.55 -9.01
N ARG A 14 2.82 -5.53 -8.26
CA ARG A 14 2.63 -6.95 -8.57
C ARG A 14 2.02 -7.67 -7.38
N TRP A 15 1.21 -8.67 -7.68
CA TRP A 15 0.77 -9.61 -6.66
C TRP A 15 1.96 -10.46 -6.20
N TYR A 16 2.11 -10.59 -4.88
CA TYR A 16 3.09 -11.48 -4.27
C TYR A 16 2.36 -12.46 -3.37
N ASP A 17 2.33 -13.73 -3.78
CA ASP A 17 1.78 -14.81 -2.96
C ASP A 17 2.74 -15.17 -1.84
N TRP A 18 2.41 -14.68 -0.65
CA TRP A 18 3.06 -15.07 0.60
C TRP A 18 2.22 -16.16 1.27
N GLU A 19 2.84 -17.27 1.68
CA GLU A 19 2.21 -18.22 2.60
C GLU A 19 2.92 -18.32 3.95
N ARG A 20 2.15 -18.54 5.03
CA ARG A 20 2.67 -18.85 6.36
C ARG A 20 1.95 -20.06 6.92
N TYR A 21 2.69 -21.00 7.48
CA TYR A 21 2.09 -22.11 8.24
C TYR A 21 1.73 -21.65 9.67
N SER A 22 0.51 -21.96 10.09
CA SER A 22 -0.03 -21.67 11.42
C SER A 22 -0.08 -22.95 12.23
N ALA A 23 0.92 -23.19 13.08
CA ALA A 23 0.97 -24.38 13.94
C ALA A 23 -0.24 -24.49 14.88
N ARG A 24 -0.79 -23.35 15.34
CA ARG A 24 -1.99 -23.32 16.21
C ARG A 24 -3.28 -23.80 15.52
N GLN A 25 -3.34 -23.73 14.20
CA GLN A 25 -4.54 -24.06 13.41
C GLN A 25 -4.27 -25.18 12.40
N ASP A 26 -3.04 -25.71 12.40
CA ASP A 26 -2.54 -26.71 11.44
C ASP A 26 -2.88 -26.38 9.96
N VAL A 27 -2.66 -25.13 9.55
CA VAL A 27 -3.06 -24.66 8.21
C VAL A 27 -2.02 -23.75 7.57
N ARG A 28 -1.84 -23.88 6.24
CA ARG A 28 -1.13 -22.89 5.42
C ARG A 28 -2.05 -21.71 5.12
N MET A 29 -1.72 -20.56 5.71
CA MET A 29 -2.43 -19.31 5.49
C MET A 29 -1.92 -18.63 4.24
N LYS A 30 -2.84 -18.22 3.35
CA LYS A 30 -2.53 -17.35 2.21
C LYS A 30 -2.57 -15.90 2.67
N LEU A 31 -1.43 -15.23 2.55
CA LEU A 31 -1.17 -13.86 2.97
C LEU A 31 -0.75 -12.98 1.79
N GLY A 32 -1.19 -13.33 0.58
CA GLY A 32 -0.87 -12.60 -0.63
C GLY A 32 -1.36 -11.15 -0.60
N GLY A 33 -0.61 -10.28 -1.28
CA GLY A 33 -0.92 -8.87 -1.40
C GLY A 33 -0.07 -8.19 -2.47
N PHE A 34 -0.26 -6.88 -2.61
CA PHE A 34 0.54 -6.08 -3.55
C PHE A 34 1.88 -5.69 -2.96
N VAL A 35 2.92 -5.78 -3.79
CA VAL A 35 4.24 -5.19 -3.54
C VAL A 35 4.64 -4.39 -4.77
N GLY A 36 5.40 -3.31 -4.56
CA GLY A 36 5.86 -2.43 -5.65
C GLY A 36 5.60 -0.96 -5.32
N ARG A 37 5.62 -0.13 -6.37
CA ARG A 37 5.39 1.31 -6.29
C ARG A 37 4.16 1.70 -7.09
N VAL A 38 3.42 2.69 -6.60
CA VAL A 38 2.36 3.37 -7.33
C VAL A 38 2.52 4.86 -7.10
N THR A 39 2.34 5.65 -8.15
CA THR A 39 2.40 7.11 -8.09
C THR A 39 1.03 7.67 -8.40
N TYR A 40 0.53 8.53 -7.50
CA TYR A 40 -0.74 9.22 -7.66
C TYR A 40 -0.52 10.70 -7.97
N ARG A 41 -1.43 11.28 -8.77
CA ARG A 41 -1.43 12.69 -9.16
C ARG A 41 -2.80 13.32 -8.89
N GLY A 42 -2.80 14.56 -8.40
CA GLY A 42 -4.02 15.32 -8.05
C GLY A 42 -3.83 16.09 -6.75
N ASP A 43 -4.94 16.61 -6.19
CA ASP A 43 -4.92 17.24 -4.86
C ASP A 43 -4.88 16.18 -3.75
N LEU A 44 -3.66 15.82 -3.35
CA LEU A 44 -3.43 14.81 -2.30
C LEU A 44 -3.50 15.41 -0.89
N GLN A 45 -3.53 16.74 -0.74
CA GLN A 45 -3.44 17.42 0.56
C GLN A 45 -4.49 16.92 1.56
N PRO A 46 -5.78 16.72 1.20
CA PRO A 46 -6.79 16.22 2.13
C PRO A 46 -6.51 14.80 2.66
N PHE A 47 -5.76 13.99 1.91
CA PHE A 47 -5.47 12.59 2.24
C PHE A 47 -4.15 12.41 2.98
N LEU A 48 -3.25 13.40 2.94
CA LEU A 48 -1.92 13.30 3.55
C LEU A 48 -1.93 12.86 5.03
N PRO A 49 -2.85 13.33 5.91
CA PRO A 49 -2.89 12.85 7.29
C PRO A 49 -3.14 11.35 7.39
N LEU A 50 -4.03 10.81 6.56
CA LEU A 50 -4.35 9.38 6.53
C LEU A 50 -3.23 8.56 5.90
N LEU A 51 -2.62 9.08 4.83
CA LEU A 51 -1.48 8.43 4.18
C LEU A 51 -0.25 8.37 5.11
N ARG A 52 0.03 9.44 5.86
CA ARG A 52 1.09 9.45 6.88
C ARG A 52 0.79 8.50 8.04
N LEU A 53 -0.47 8.44 8.49
CA LEU A 53 -0.88 7.46 9.49
C LEU A 53 -0.62 6.02 9.00
N GLY A 54 -0.93 5.74 7.74
CA GLY A 54 -0.73 4.43 7.12
C GLY A 54 0.73 3.97 7.06
N GLU A 55 1.71 4.87 7.00
CA GLU A 55 3.14 4.50 7.11
C GLU A 55 3.48 3.87 8.48
N VAL A 56 2.76 4.28 9.54
CA VAL A 56 2.99 3.83 10.92
C VAL A 56 2.16 2.59 11.24
N VAL A 57 0.86 2.63 10.91
CA VAL A 57 -0.09 1.57 11.31
C VAL A 57 -0.28 0.49 10.24
N HIS A 58 0.33 0.68 9.07
CA HIS A 58 0.12 -0.11 7.86
C HIS A 58 -1.34 -0.07 7.37
N VAL A 59 -1.64 -0.69 6.23
CA VAL A 59 -3.00 -0.71 5.67
C VAL A 59 -3.44 -2.10 5.19
N GLY A 60 -4.74 -2.36 5.22
CA GLY A 60 -5.33 -3.60 4.73
C GLY A 60 -5.33 -4.73 5.77
N LYS A 61 -5.33 -5.97 5.31
CA LYS A 61 -5.46 -7.17 6.15
C LYS A 61 -4.09 -7.63 6.65
N GLY A 62 -4.01 -7.99 7.95
CA GLY A 62 -2.80 -8.61 8.52
C GLY A 62 -1.71 -7.61 8.88
N THR A 63 -2.05 -6.36 9.15
CA THR A 63 -1.12 -5.31 9.61
C THR A 63 -0.34 -5.71 10.85
N SER A 64 -0.97 -6.41 11.81
CA SER A 64 -0.29 -6.97 13.00
C SER A 64 0.73 -8.07 12.68
N PHE A 65 0.69 -8.64 11.47
CA PHE A 65 1.71 -9.58 10.98
C PHE A 65 2.77 -8.89 10.10
N GLY A 66 2.78 -7.55 10.05
CA GLY A 66 3.74 -6.76 9.28
C GLY A 66 3.34 -6.50 7.81
N LEU A 67 2.15 -6.93 7.39
CA LEU A 67 1.66 -6.71 6.02
C LEU A 67 1.16 -5.27 5.83
N GLY A 68 1.12 -4.82 4.57
CA GLY A 68 0.54 -3.52 4.21
C GLY A 68 1.40 -2.32 4.58
N LYS A 69 2.69 -2.55 4.92
CA LYS A 69 3.65 -1.48 5.16
C LYS A 69 3.99 -0.78 3.85
N TYR A 70 4.02 0.55 3.89
CA TYR A 70 4.54 1.37 2.80
C TYR A 70 5.25 2.60 3.36
N VAL A 71 5.87 3.35 2.47
CA VAL A 71 6.44 4.67 2.72
C VAL A 71 5.95 5.63 1.64
N LEU A 72 5.84 6.91 1.97
CA LEU A 72 5.53 7.96 1.01
C LEU A 72 6.83 8.58 0.51
N GLU A 73 7.00 8.55 -0.80
CA GLU A 73 8.08 9.21 -1.52
C GLU A 73 7.50 10.43 -2.25
N ALA A 74 8.18 11.57 -2.21
CA ALA A 74 7.86 12.66 -3.12
C ALA A 74 8.22 12.20 -4.54
N ALA A 75 7.27 12.31 -5.47
CA ALA A 75 7.60 12.11 -6.87
C ALA A 75 8.60 13.20 -7.29
N ALA A 76 9.66 12.81 -8.01
CA ALA A 76 10.50 13.80 -8.67
C ALA A 76 9.61 14.69 -9.55
N PRO A 77 9.89 16.01 -9.65
CA PRO A 77 9.20 16.83 -10.63
C PRO A 77 9.38 16.17 -11.99
N ALA A 78 8.28 16.03 -12.74
CA ALA A 78 8.38 15.60 -14.12
C ALA A 78 9.28 16.61 -14.85
N GLU A 79 10.36 16.14 -15.47
CA GLU A 79 11.07 16.97 -16.43
C GLU A 79 10.12 17.21 -17.60
N ASP A 80 9.91 18.49 -17.94
CA ASP A 80 9.06 18.94 -19.04
C ASP A 80 9.63 18.55 -20.41
#